data_AF-A0A238XHQ6-F1
#
_entry.id   AF-A0A238XHQ6-F1
#
_cell.length_a   1.000
_cell.length_b   1.000
_cell.length_c   1.000
_cell.angle_alpha   90.00
_cell.angle_beta   90.00
_cell.angle_gamma   90.00
#
_symmetry.space_group_name_H-M   'P 1'
#
loop_
_entity.id
_entity.type
_entity.pdbx_description
1 polymer ?
#
loop_
_entity_poly.entity_id
_entity_poly.type
_entity_poly.pdbx_seq_one_letter_code
_entity_poly.pdbx_strand_id
1 'polypeptide(L)'
;MDEILKPSVIASFTALCISLITLYQFFKNQRFQQKQFDKNLNRTLTNKLYDLRIENYPLAYEITDIIYKHKGGNYDYQELKTVLENLIVWKKGIVNLIISVECRDSFYDLRDVLMKNPANNQEYSKEQIDKIFQANKFFRKQLRRDLGFMYREERLRRK
;
A
#
# COMPACT_ATOMS: atom_id res chain seq x y z
N MET A 1 46.55 40.65 -40.53
CA MET A 1 45.78 39.39 -40.49
C MET A 1 46.06 38.58 -39.22
N ASP A 2 47.32 38.46 -38.79
CA ASP A 2 47.70 37.71 -37.57
C ASP A 2 47.12 38.24 -36.25
N GLU A 3 46.92 39.56 -36.11
CA GLU A 3 46.36 40.13 -34.87
C GLU A 3 44.87 39.82 -34.66
N ILE A 4 44.13 39.51 -35.73
CA ILE A 4 42.70 39.17 -35.67
C ILE A 4 42.49 37.65 -35.59
N LEU A 5 43.36 36.88 -36.24
CA LEU A 5 43.27 35.42 -36.26
C LEU A 5 43.62 34.78 -34.90
N LYS A 6 44.65 35.27 -34.20
CA LYS A 6 45.05 34.76 -32.87
C LYS A 6 43.93 34.83 -31.82
N PRO A 7 43.29 36.00 -31.57
CA PRO A 7 42.19 36.07 -30.60
C PRO A 7 40.96 35.27 -31.05
N SER A 8 40.68 35.19 -32.36
CA SER A 8 39.56 34.40 -32.89
C SER A 8 39.74 32.90 -32.67
N VAL A 9 40.97 32.37 -32.82
CA VAL A 9 41.29 30.95 -32.56
C VAL A 9 41.21 30.63 -31.06
N ILE A 10 41.66 31.54 -30.19
CA ILE A 10 41.55 31.36 -28.74
C ILE A 10 40.08 31.41 -28.29
N ALA A 11 39.29 32.34 -28.85
CA ALA A 11 37.87 32.46 -28.57
C ALA A 11 37.08 31.23 -29.03
N SER A 12 37.37 30.68 -30.21
CA SER A 12 36.69 29.47 -30.70
C SER A 12 37.06 28.23 -29.88
N PHE A 13 38.32 28.10 -29.47
CA PHE A 13 38.76 27.01 -28.61
C PHE A 13 38.12 27.08 -27.22
N THR A 14 38.11 28.26 -26.60
CA THR A 14 37.47 28.46 -25.28
C THR A 14 35.96 28.23 -25.33
N ALA A 15 35.28 28.68 -26.39
CA ALA A 15 33.87 28.40 -26.61
C ALA A 15 33.59 26.90 -26.75
N LEU A 16 34.46 26.16 -27.46
CA LEU A 16 34.35 24.71 -27.61
C LEU A 16 34.54 23.99 -26.26
N CYS A 17 35.52 24.39 -25.46
CA CYS A 17 35.72 23.85 -24.11
C CYS A 17 34.50 24.11 -23.20
N ILE A 18 33.96 25.34 -23.21
CA ILE A 18 32.76 25.67 -22.43
C ILE A 18 31.57 24.83 -22.91
N SER A 19 31.39 24.67 -24.21
CA SER A 19 30.31 23.86 -24.79
C SER A 19 30.38 22.40 -24.38
N LEU A 20 31.59 21.82 -24.28
CA LEU A 20 31.76 20.44 -23.83
C LEU A 20 31.43 20.28 -22.34
N ILE A 21 31.87 21.24 -21.52
CA ILE A 21 31.57 21.24 -20.07
C ILE A 21 30.08 21.41 -19.83
N THR A 22 29.42 22.33 -20.52
CA THR A 22 27.97 22.56 -20.40
C THR A 22 27.17 21.34 -20.89
N LEU A 23 27.60 20.69 -21.98
CA LEU A 23 26.97 19.46 -22.46
C LEU A 23 27.06 18.33 -21.43
N TYR A 24 28.23 18.14 -20.81
CA TYR A 24 28.42 17.16 -19.75
C TYR A 24 27.55 17.46 -18.53
N GLN A 25 27.53 18.73 -18.08
CA GLN A 25 26.69 19.16 -16.97
C GLN A 25 25.20 18.97 -17.28
N PHE A 26 24.77 19.26 -18.51
CA PHE A 26 23.39 19.08 -18.96
C PHE A 26 22.96 17.62 -18.84
N PHE A 27 23.73 16.67 -19.39
CA PHE A 27 23.39 15.24 -19.29
C PHE A 27 23.37 14.74 -17.85
N LYS A 28 24.32 15.19 -17.01
CA LYS A 28 24.34 14.84 -15.58
C LYS A 28 23.12 15.39 -14.85
N ASN A 29 22.77 16.65 -15.11
CA ASN A 29 21.62 17.32 -14.50
C ASN A 29 20.30 16.69 -14.94
N GLN A 30 20.15 16.37 -16.23
CA GLN A 30 18.95 15.71 -16.77
C GLN A 30 18.70 14.36 -16.09
N ARG A 31 19.73 13.52 -15.94
CA ARG A 31 19.63 12.24 -15.22
C ARG A 31 19.25 12.42 -13.75
N PHE A 32 19.79 13.46 -13.09
CA PHE A 32 19.44 13.77 -11.71
C PHE A 32 17.98 14.24 -11.58
N GLN A 33 17.54 15.15 -12.44
CA GLN A 33 16.17 15.65 -12.47
C GLN A 33 15.17 14.52 -12.75
N GLN A 34 15.47 13.62 -13.69
CA GLN A 34 14.60 12.48 -13.98
C GLN A 34 14.48 11.54 -12.78
N LYS A 35 15.59 11.23 -12.10
CA LYS A 35 15.54 10.46 -10.84
C LYS A 35 14.72 11.13 -9.75
N GLN A 36 14.83 12.46 -9.61
CA GLN A 36 14.02 13.20 -8.63
C GLN A 36 12.54 13.20 -9.02
N PHE A 37 12.24 13.35 -10.31
CA PHE A 37 10.89 13.30 -10.83
C PHE A 37 10.25 11.94 -10.57
N ASP A 38 10.90 10.84 -10.95
CA ASP A 38 10.41 9.48 -10.72
C ASP A 38 10.19 9.21 -9.22
N LYS A 39 11.12 9.69 -8.39
CA LYS A 39 11.00 9.58 -6.93
C LYS A 39 9.77 10.34 -6.42
N ASN A 40 9.53 11.55 -6.90
CA ASN A 40 8.38 12.37 -6.50
C ASN A 40 7.05 11.83 -7.03
N LEU A 41 7.04 11.29 -8.25
CA LEU A 41 5.88 10.65 -8.83
C LEU A 41 5.51 9.40 -8.04
N ASN A 42 6.47 8.52 -7.77
CA ASN A 42 6.28 7.34 -6.93
C ASN A 42 5.75 7.73 -5.54
N ARG A 43 6.32 8.76 -4.91
CA ARG A 43 5.82 9.29 -3.63
C ARG A 43 4.37 9.74 -3.71
N THR A 44 4.01 10.47 -4.76
CA THR A 44 2.66 10.99 -4.95
C THR A 44 1.64 9.86 -5.12
N LEU A 45 1.99 8.84 -5.92
CA LEU A 45 1.15 7.66 -6.10
C LEU A 45 1.01 6.87 -4.80
N THR A 46 2.11 6.68 -4.07
CA THR A 46 2.10 6.01 -2.76
C THR A 46 1.24 6.75 -1.74
N ASN A 47 1.31 8.09 -1.68
CA ASN A 47 0.46 8.89 -0.80
C ASN A 47 -1.02 8.73 -1.16
N LYS A 48 -1.36 8.82 -2.45
CA LYS A 48 -2.75 8.59 -2.91
C LYS A 48 -3.26 7.19 -2.54
N LEU A 49 -2.42 6.17 -2.70
CA LEU A 49 -2.77 4.80 -2.28
C LEU A 49 -3.04 4.74 -0.76
N TYR A 50 -2.26 5.47 0.04
CA TYR A 50 -2.46 5.53 1.48
C TYR A 50 -3.74 6.27 1.86
N ASP A 51 -4.03 7.41 1.24
CA ASP A 51 -5.26 8.16 1.50
C ASP A 51 -6.49 7.29 1.25
N LEU A 52 -6.50 6.57 0.12
CA LEU A 52 -7.57 5.61 -0.20
C LEU A 52 -7.69 4.48 0.83
N ARG A 53 -6.56 3.96 1.34
CA ARG A 53 -6.59 2.92 2.37
C ARG A 53 -7.11 3.45 3.70
N ILE A 54 -6.71 4.64 4.12
CA ILE A 54 -7.19 5.29 5.35
C ILE A 54 -8.70 5.55 5.27
N GLU A 55 -9.20 5.95 4.11
CA GLU A 55 -10.62 6.20 3.90
C GLU A 55 -11.46 4.91 3.92
N ASN A 56 -10.96 3.83 3.30
CA ASN A 56 -11.78 2.63 3.06
C ASN A 56 -11.58 1.50 4.09
N TYR A 57 -10.41 1.39 4.74
CA TYR A 57 -10.13 0.29 5.67
C TYR A 57 -10.86 0.37 7.04
N PRO A 58 -11.23 1.55 7.58
CA PRO A 58 -11.98 1.63 8.85
C PRO A 58 -13.25 0.78 8.84
N LEU A 59 -13.98 0.75 7.73
CA LEU A 59 -15.19 -0.07 7.58
C LEU A 59 -14.93 -1.56 7.82
N ALA A 60 -13.79 -2.10 7.37
CA ALA A 60 -13.44 -3.49 7.66
C ALA A 60 -13.21 -3.74 9.15
N TYR A 61 -12.64 -2.76 9.87
CA TYR A 61 -12.48 -2.87 11.31
C TYR A 61 -13.81 -2.84 12.04
N GLU A 62 -14.75 -2.00 11.62
CA GLU A 62 -16.09 -1.94 12.19
C GLU A 62 -16.85 -3.25 11.98
N ILE A 63 -16.86 -3.76 10.74
CA ILE A 63 -17.52 -5.04 10.39
C ILE A 63 -16.93 -6.20 11.21
N THR A 64 -15.59 -6.28 11.30
CA THR A 64 -14.92 -7.36 12.03
C THR A 64 -14.89 -7.19 13.54
N ASP A 65 -15.31 -6.03 14.05
CA ASP A 65 -15.34 -5.77 15.49
C ASP A 65 -16.39 -6.62 16.20
N ILE A 66 -17.47 -6.97 15.50
CA ILE A 66 -18.51 -7.89 15.98
C ILE A 66 -17.86 -9.22 16.40
N ILE A 67 -17.04 -9.81 15.53
CA ILE A 67 -16.29 -11.04 15.85
C ILE A 67 -15.32 -10.81 17.02
N TYR A 68 -14.69 -9.64 17.10
CA TYR A 68 -13.72 -9.35 18.16
C TYR A 68 -14.38 -9.18 19.54
N LYS A 69 -15.60 -8.64 19.61
CA LYS A 69 -16.36 -8.43 20.85
C LYS A 69 -16.80 -9.74 21.49
N HIS A 70 -17.22 -10.72 20.70
CA HIS A 70 -17.66 -12.04 21.18
C HIS A 70 -16.50 -13.02 21.42
N LYS A 71 -15.39 -12.51 21.97
CA LYS A 71 -14.18 -13.28 22.26
C LYS A 71 -14.49 -14.38 23.29
N GLY A 72 -14.71 -15.60 22.82
CA GLY A 72 -15.16 -16.72 23.66
C GLY A 72 -16.21 -17.62 23.01
N GLY A 73 -16.72 -17.27 21.83
CA GLY A 73 -17.45 -18.22 20.98
C GLY A 73 -18.97 -18.20 21.05
N ASN A 74 -19.55 -17.13 21.58
CA ASN A 74 -21.01 -16.94 21.57
C ASN A 74 -21.43 -16.18 20.30
N TYR A 75 -21.06 -16.72 19.14
CA TYR A 75 -21.42 -16.15 17.85
C TYR A 75 -22.78 -16.68 17.41
N ASP A 76 -23.70 -15.78 17.07
CA ASP A 76 -24.89 -16.17 16.32
C ASP A 76 -24.50 -16.43 14.85
N TYR A 77 -25.07 -17.49 14.27
CA TYR A 77 -24.96 -17.79 12.85
C TYR A 77 -25.41 -16.61 11.99
N GLN A 78 -26.50 -15.93 12.37
CA GLN A 78 -26.99 -14.78 11.60
C GLN A 78 -26.03 -13.59 11.66
N GLU A 79 -25.40 -13.35 12.80
CA GLU A 79 -24.38 -12.30 12.95
C GLU A 79 -23.16 -12.59 12.07
N LEU A 80 -22.62 -13.80 12.10
CA LEU A 80 -21.46 -14.16 11.28
C LEU A 80 -21.77 -14.14 9.79
N LYS A 81 -22.98 -14.52 9.39
CA LYS A 81 -23.45 -14.39 8.02
C LYS A 81 -23.52 -12.94 7.58
N THR A 82 -24.05 -12.06 8.43
CA THR A 82 -24.09 -10.60 8.19
C THR A 82 -22.69 -10.02 8.06
N VAL A 83 -21.75 -10.44 8.92
CA VAL A 83 -20.34 -10.04 8.83
C VAL A 83 -19.72 -10.49 7.52
N LEU A 84 -19.96 -11.73 7.09
CA LEU A 84 -19.46 -12.26 5.82
C LEU A 84 -20.00 -11.47 4.62
N GLU A 85 -21.31 -11.21 4.58
CA GLU A 85 -21.94 -10.44 3.50
C GLU A 85 -21.39 -9.02 3.42
N ASN A 86 -21.29 -8.35 4.57
CA ASN A 86 -20.72 -7.00 4.66
C ASN A 86 -19.24 -6.97 4.25
N LEU A 87 -18.44 -7.97 4.63
CA LEU A 87 -17.04 -8.08 4.21
C LEU A 87 -16.90 -8.29 2.69
N ILE A 88 -17.77 -9.10 2.10
CA ILE A 88 -17.80 -9.31 0.65
C ILE A 88 -18.16 -8.01 -0.07
N VAL A 89 -19.15 -7.27 0.44
CA VAL A 89 -19.54 -5.96 -0.13
C VAL A 89 -18.42 -4.95 0.03
N TRP A 90 -17.79 -4.85 1.20
CA TRP A 90 -16.65 -3.96 1.44
C TRP A 90 -15.50 -4.23 0.47
N LYS A 91 -15.18 -5.50 0.21
CA LYS A 91 -14.15 -5.85 -0.77
C LYS A 91 -14.57 -5.50 -2.20
N LYS A 92 -15.86 -5.51 -2.54
CA LYS A 92 -16.34 -5.16 -3.88
C LYS A 92 -16.17 -3.66 -4.10
N GLY A 93 -15.29 -3.28 -5.03
CA GLY A 93 -15.06 -1.88 -5.41
C GLY A 93 -13.60 -1.49 -5.29
N ILE A 94 -13.36 -0.27 -4.81
CA ILE A 94 -12.03 0.36 -4.76
C ILE A 94 -11.06 -0.48 -3.92
N VAL A 95 -11.53 -1.06 -2.81
CA VAL A 95 -10.74 -1.91 -1.92
C VAL A 95 -10.05 -3.05 -2.66
N ASN A 96 -10.73 -3.71 -3.61
CA ASN A 96 -10.12 -4.80 -4.39
C ASN A 96 -8.90 -4.37 -5.21
N LEU A 97 -8.80 -3.08 -5.55
CA LEU A 97 -7.71 -2.50 -6.32
C LEU A 97 -6.57 -2.00 -5.43
N ILE A 98 -6.88 -1.52 -4.23
CA ILE A 98 -5.91 -0.89 -3.32
C ILE A 98 -5.33 -1.85 -2.27
N ILE A 99 -5.95 -3.01 -2.05
CA ILE A 99 -5.53 -3.98 -1.03
C ILE A 99 -4.21 -4.66 -1.40
N SER A 100 -3.34 -4.87 -0.41
CA SER A 100 -2.13 -5.68 -0.65
C SER A 100 -2.46 -7.14 -0.90
N VAL A 101 -1.50 -7.87 -1.46
CA VAL A 101 -1.62 -9.32 -1.68
C VAL A 101 -1.80 -10.03 -0.35
N GLU A 102 -0.98 -9.68 0.66
CA GLU A 102 -1.01 -10.30 1.98
C GLU A 102 -2.34 -10.05 2.71
N CYS A 103 -2.88 -8.84 2.61
CA CYS A 103 -4.16 -8.52 3.21
C CYS A 103 -5.31 -9.20 2.49
N ARG A 104 -5.27 -9.26 1.15
CA ARG A 104 -6.25 -9.98 0.32
C ARG A 104 -6.27 -11.47 0.62
N ASP A 105 -5.11 -12.10 0.78
CA ASP A 105 -5.03 -13.53 1.06
C ASP A 105 -5.60 -13.81 2.46
N SER A 106 -5.27 -12.99 3.45
CA SER A 106 -5.86 -13.10 4.80
C SER A 106 -7.37 -12.82 4.84
N PHE A 107 -7.90 -12.01 3.91
CA PHE A 107 -9.34 -11.86 3.72
C PHE A 107 -9.97 -13.16 3.23
N TYR A 108 -9.35 -13.84 2.25
CA TYR A 108 -9.88 -15.10 1.75
C TYR A 108 -9.85 -16.19 2.82
N ASP A 109 -8.80 -16.25 3.63
CA ASP A 109 -8.74 -17.15 4.79
C ASP A 109 -9.92 -16.90 5.75
N LEU A 110 -10.20 -15.63 6.08
CA LEU A 110 -11.33 -15.27 6.93
C LEU A 110 -12.68 -15.63 6.29
N ARG A 111 -12.86 -15.28 5.01
CA ARG A 111 -14.07 -15.59 4.24
C ARG A 111 -14.35 -17.10 4.25
N ASP A 112 -13.34 -17.91 3.96
CA ASP A 112 -13.49 -19.35 3.82
C ASP A 112 -13.81 -20.03 5.15
N VAL A 113 -13.35 -19.45 6.26
CA VAL A 113 -13.75 -19.89 7.60
C VAL A 113 -15.18 -19.47 7.93
N LEU A 114 -15.58 -18.24 7.60
CA LEU A 114 -16.94 -17.74 7.83
C LEU A 114 -18.01 -18.38 6.94
N MET A 115 -17.64 -18.87 5.75
CA MET A 115 -18.55 -19.58 4.84
C MET A 115 -18.94 -20.98 5.34
N LYS A 116 -18.23 -21.53 6.34
CA LYS A 116 -18.53 -22.87 6.86
C LYS A 116 -19.77 -22.81 7.75
N ASN A 117 -20.72 -23.70 7.49
CA ASN A 117 -21.89 -23.88 8.35
C ASN A 117 -21.47 -24.33 9.76
N PRO A 118 -22.27 -24.01 10.80
CA PRO A 118 -22.04 -24.48 12.16
C PRO A 118 -22.04 -26.02 12.21
N ALA A 119 -21.18 -26.60 13.05
CA ALA A 119 -21.09 -28.05 13.20
C ALA A 119 -22.34 -28.66 13.85
N ASN A 120 -23.00 -27.91 14.75
CA ASN A 120 -24.14 -28.38 15.54
C ASN A 120 -25.38 -27.52 15.25
N ASN A 121 -25.98 -27.70 14.05
CA ASN A 121 -27.12 -26.91 13.56
C ASN A 121 -26.86 -25.39 13.52
N GLN A 122 -27.03 -24.72 14.66
CA GLN A 122 -26.87 -23.27 14.84
C GLN A 122 -25.65 -22.91 15.71
N GLU A 123 -25.03 -23.89 16.37
CA GLU A 123 -23.89 -23.66 17.25
C GLU A 123 -22.57 -24.05 16.56
N TYR A 124 -21.59 -23.16 16.69
CA TYR A 124 -20.24 -23.40 16.23
C TYR A 124 -19.48 -24.26 17.25
N SER A 125 -18.69 -25.22 16.75
CA SER A 125 -17.78 -25.96 17.63
C SER A 125 -16.66 -25.05 18.15
N LYS A 126 -16.06 -25.43 19.28
CA LYS A 126 -14.91 -24.70 19.85
C LYS A 126 -13.78 -24.52 18.83
N GLU A 127 -13.51 -25.55 18.02
CA GLU A 127 -12.51 -25.46 16.94
C GLU A 127 -12.89 -24.46 15.85
N GLN A 128 -14.18 -24.37 15.49
CA GLN A 128 -14.64 -23.39 14.51
C GLN A 128 -14.51 -21.97 15.06
N ILE A 129 -14.90 -21.76 16.32
CA ILE A 129 -14.74 -20.49 17.03
C ILE A 129 -13.29 -20.03 17.05
N ASP A 130 -12.36 -20.93 17.39
CA ASP A 130 -10.93 -20.62 17.41
C ASP A 130 -10.41 -20.28 16.02
N LYS A 131 -10.81 -21.02 14.99
CA LYS A 131 -10.43 -20.72 13.59
C LYS A 131 -10.94 -19.35 13.15
N ILE A 132 -12.20 -19.02 13.44
CA ILE A 132 -12.81 -17.72 13.13
C ILE A 132 -12.01 -16.60 13.83
N PHE A 133 -11.75 -16.77 15.12
CA PHE A 133 -11.04 -15.77 15.91
C PHE A 133 -9.61 -15.55 15.41
N GLN A 134 -8.87 -16.62 15.11
CA GLN A 134 -7.50 -16.52 14.59
C GLN A 134 -7.46 -15.89 13.20
N ALA A 135 -8.35 -16.30 12.29
CA ALA A 135 -8.45 -15.72 10.96
C ALA A 135 -8.78 -14.22 11.03
N ASN A 136 -9.74 -13.82 11.88
CA ASN A 136 -10.10 -12.42 12.07
C ASN A 136 -8.93 -11.60 12.65
N LYS A 137 -8.26 -12.13 13.68
CA LYS A 137 -7.08 -11.49 14.29
C LYS A 137 -5.96 -11.32 13.26
N PHE A 138 -5.72 -12.31 12.41
CA PHE A 138 -4.72 -12.26 11.36
C PHE A 138 -5.08 -11.23 10.28
N PHE A 139 -6.32 -11.22 9.80
CA PHE A 139 -6.81 -10.22 8.86
C PHE A 139 -6.67 -8.78 9.38
N ARG A 140 -7.13 -8.50 10.61
CA ARG A 140 -6.96 -7.19 11.28
C ARG A 140 -5.49 -6.78 11.44
N LYS A 141 -4.59 -7.75 11.62
CA LYS A 141 -3.13 -7.53 11.68
C LYS A 141 -2.58 -7.16 10.30
N GLN A 142 -3.02 -7.80 9.22
CA GLN A 142 -2.58 -7.47 7.87
C GLN A 142 -3.10 -6.11 7.41
N LEU A 143 -4.37 -5.78 7.68
CA LEU A 143 -4.90 -4.43 7.47
C LEU A 143 -4.04 -3.36 8.16
N ARG A 144 -3.59 -3.62 9.41
CA ARG A 144 -2.70 -2.72 10.14
C ARG A 144 -1.30 -2.66 9.56
N ARG A 145 -0.83 -3.73 8.91
CA ARG A 145 0.49 -3.75 8.25
C ARG A 145 0.46 -2.98 6.94
N ASP A 146 -0.62 -3.09 6.17
CA ASP A 146 -0.86 -2.28 4.99
C ASP A 146 -0.81 -0.78 5.30
N LEU A 147 -1.37 -0.40 6.45
CA LEU A 147 -1.24 0.94 7.02
C LEU A 147 0.12 1.16 7.69
N GLY A 148 0.73 0.14 8.28
CA GLY A 148 1.98 0.22 9.05
C GLY A 148 3.23 0.40 8.19
N PHE A 149 3.22 -0.07 6.94
CA PHE A 149 4.26 0.25 5.96
C PHE A 149 4.41 1.77 5.77
N MET A 150 3.34 2.55 5.96
CA MET A 150 3.34 4.02 6.02
C MET A 150 4.39 4.56 6.99
N TYR A 151 4.40 4.06 8.23
CA TYR A 151 5.29 4.56 9.29
C TYR A 151 6.72 4.08 9.14
N ARG A 152 6.94 2.90 8.53
CA ARG A 152 8.30 2.37 8.34
C ARG A 152 9.04 3.15 7.25
N GLU A 153 8.37 3.47 6.15
CA GLU A 153 8.93 4.37 5.14
C GLU A 153 9.16 5.78 5.71
N GLU A 154 8.20 6.38 6.42
CA GLU A 154 8.41 7.68 7.06
C GLU A 154 9.58 7.70 8.05
N ARG A 155 9.72 6.65 8.85
CA ARG A 155 10.82 6.56 9.83
C ARG A 155 12.18 6.38 9.17
N LEU A 156 12.25 5.67 8.05
CA LEU A 156 13.46 5.58 7.22
C LEU A 156 13.77 6.92 6.51
N ARG A 157 12.76 7.76 6.25
CA ARG A 157 12.91 9.10 5.66
C ARG A 157 13.45 10.15 6.65
N ARG A 158 13.31 9.95 7.97
CA ARG A 158 13.78 10.88 9.03
C ARG A 158 15.19 10.59 9.55
N LYS A 159 15.79 9.47 9.15
CA LYS A 159 17.18 9.11 9.46
C LYS A 159 18.06 9.46 8.27
#